data_AF-A0A0B8QC54-F1
#
_entry.id   AF-A0A0B8QC54-F1
#
_cell.length_a   1.000
_cell.length_b   1.000
_cell.length_c   1.000
_cell.angle_alpha   90.00
_cell.angle_beta   90.00
_cell.angle_gamma   90.00
#
_symmetry.space_group_name_H-M   'P 1'
#
loop_
_entity.id
_entity.type
_entity.pdbx_description
1 polymer ?
#
loop_
_entity_poly.entity_id
_entity_poly.type
_entity_poly.pdbx_seq_one_letter_code
_entity_poly.pdbx_strand_id
1 'polypeptide(L)'
;MKEHVIVTVSTVDGTRHYQLGKWLQKCLKGIGYLSLASVLTAGGVIYYLNNEVDLALLKQHESESRTTELSVEVQELQDLKHELENDLTNREERLQRVSDRLGDLETVLGVSEADGEIENRIDTAALTSSVRLYMLNNIPNGSPVGEARVSSHYGYRIHRRQGVRLCTVVWTTP
;
A
#
# COMPACT_ATOMS: atom_id res chain seq x y z
N MET A 1 13.83 72.87 -64.59
CA MET A 1 14.27 73.77 -63.49
C MET A 1 14.73 72.90 -62.32
N LYS A 2 15.90 73.19 -61.72
CA LYS A 2 16.61 72.26 -60.81
C LYS A 2 16.39 72.70 -59.35
N GLU A 3 15.28 72.25 -58.76
CA GLU A 3 14.91 72.48 -57.35
C GLU A 3 15.96 71.85 -56.43
N HIS A 4 16.67 72.67 -55.64
CA HIS A 4 17.67 72.25 -54.65
C HIS A 4 17.31 72.87 -53.30
N VAL A 5 17.10 72.03 -52.30
CA VAL A 5 16.74 72.49 -50.95
C VAL A 5 18.04 72.81 -50.21
N ILE A 6 18.27 74.10 -49.97
CA ILE A 6 19.43 74.59 -49.22
C ILE A 6 18.99 74.79 -47.78
N VAL A 7 19.56 74.01 -46.87
CA VAL A 7 19.38 74.23 -45.43
C VAL A 7 20.57 75.05 -44.96
N THR A 8 20.32 76.29 -44.56
CA THR A 8 21.33 77.21 -44.03
C THR A 8 21.19 77.31 -42.53
N VAL A 9 22.19 76.84 -41.79
CA VAL A 9 22.24 77.00 -40.33
C VAL A 9 23.23 78.12 -40.05
N SER A 10 22.75 79.24 -39.52
CA SER A 10 23.59 80.35 -39.05
C SER A 10 24.02 80.06 -37.61
N THR A 11 25.32 80.03 -37.37
CA THR A 11 25.90 79.96 -36.03
C THR A 11 26.87 81.12 -35.87
N VAL A 12 27.17 81.49 -34.63
CA VAL A 12 27.93 82.70 -34.27
C VAL A 12 29.34 82.73 -34.89
N ASP A 13 29.89 81.57 -35.27
CA ASP A 13 31.23 81.41 -35.88
C ASP A 13 31.24 81.15 -37.40
N GLY A 14 30.12 81.40 -38.10
CA GLY A 14 30.05 81.35 -39.57
C GLY A 14 28.91 80.52 -40.13
N THR A 15 28.53 80.81 -41.38
CA THR A 15 27.43 80.14 -42.09
C THR A 15 27.92 78.92 -42.86
N ARG A 16 27.45 77.72 -42.48
CA ARG A 16 27.70 76.50 -43.25
C ARG A 16 26.46 76.16 -44.07
N HIS A 17 26.62 76.04 -45.38
CA HIS A 17 25.55 75.68 -46.31
C HIS A 17 25.69 74.21 -46.70
N TYR A 18 24.66 73.40 -46.42
CA TYR A 18 24.60 72.02 -46.89
C TYR A 18 23.60 71.91 -48.04
N GLN A 19 24.09 71.49 -49.20
CA GLN A 19 23.26 71.24 -50.38
C GLN A 19 22.75 69.79 -50.31
N LEU A 20 21.49 69.62 -49.88
CA LEU A 20 20.89 68.29 -49.84
C LEU A 20 20.46 67.87 -51.25
N GLY A 21 21.17 66.90 -51.83
CA GLY A 21 20.83 66.32 -53.13
C GLY A 21 19.55 65.47 -53.08
N LYS A 22 18.87 65.33 -54.24
CA LYS A 22 17.67 64.47 -54.41
C LYS A 22 17.90 63.01 -53.98
N TRP A 23 19.14 62.55 -54.01
CA TRP A 23 19.53 61.22 -53.54
C TRP A 23 19.36 61.06 -52.02
N LEU A 24 19.77 62.07 -51.24
CA LEU A 24 19.67 62.03 -49.77
C LEU A 24 18.21 62.02 -49.28
N GLN A 25 17.31 62.75 -49.95
CA GLN A 25 15.87 62.71 -49.66
C GLN A 25 15.24 61.32 -49.93
N LYS A 26 15.69 60.62 -50.98
CA LYS A 26 15.24 59.26 -51.28
C LYS A 26 15.77 58.26 -50.25
N CYS A 27 17.04 58.41 -49.82
CA CYS A 27 17.61 57.61 -48.74
C CYS A 27 16.85 57.79 -47.42
N LEU A 28 16.52 59.03 -47.03
CA LEU A 28 15.80 59.31 -45.79
C LEU A 28 14.40 58.67 -45.78
N LYS A 29 13.68 58.74 -46.90
CA LYS A 29 12.37 58.08 -47.08
C LYS A 29 12.49 56.55 -47.07
N GLY A 30 13.55 56.01 -47.68
CA GLY A 30 13.83 54.58 -47.66
C GLY A 30 14.12 54.04 -46.26
N ILE A 31 14.94 54.76 -45.47
CA ILE A 31 15.24 54.41 -44.09
C ILE A 31 13.97 54.45 -43.23
N GLY A 32 13.12 55.48 -43.39
CA GLY A 32 11.83 55.55 -42.69
C GLY A 32 10.93 54.34 -43.00
N TYR A 33 10.80 53.97 -44.27
CA TYR A 33 10.00 52.81 -44.67
C TYR A 33 10.58 51.49 -44.15
N LEU A 34 11.91 51.33 -44.19
CA LEU A 34 12.61 50.18 -43.63
C LEU A 34 12.43 50.08 -42.11
N SER A 35 12.51 51.19 -41.38
CA SER A 35 12.28 51.19 -39.93
C SER A 35 10.83 50.83 -39.57
N LEU A 36 9.86 51.24 -40.37
CA LEU A 36 8.46 50.88 -40.17
C LEU A 36 8.25 49.38 -40.44
N ALA A 37 8.84 48.87 -41.53
CA ALA A 37 8.78 47.45 -41.88
C ALA A 37 9.48 46.57 -40.82
N SER A 38 10.60 47.03 -40.25
CA SER A 38 11.29 46.29 -39.18
C SER A 38 10.46 46.21 -37.90
N VAL A 39 9.72 47.27 -37.54
CA VAL A 39 8.85 47.26 -36.35
C VAL A 39 7.66 46.32 -36.56
N LEU A 40 7.04 46.32 -37.75
CA LEU A 40 5.92 45.44 -38.08
C LEU A 40 6.33 43.97 -38.10
N THR A 41 7.49 43.66 -38.68
CA THR A 41 8.02 42.29 -38.70
C THR A 41 8.38 41.81 -37.30
N ALA A 42 9.04 42.65 -36.48
CA ALA A 42 9.31 42.31 -35.09
C ALA A 42 8.03 42.07 -34.28
N GLY A 43 7.02 42.93 -34.41
CA GLY A 43 5.72 42.78 -33.75
C GLY A 43 4.99 41.50 -34.18
N GLY A 44 5.01 41.16 -35.47
CA GLY A 44 4.44 39.92 -36.00
C GLY A 44 5.13 38.67 -35.46
N VAL A 45 6.47 38.69 -35.38
CA VAL A 45 7.25 37.59 -34.79
C VAL A 45 6.93 37.42 -33.30
N ILE A 46 6.85 38.52 -32.53
CA ILE A 46 6.50 38.47 -31.11
C ILE A 46 5.09 37.89 -30.91
N TYR A 47 4.12 38.34 -31.70
CA TYR A 47 2.74 37.84 -31.61
C TYR A 47 2.65 36.35 -31.94
N TYR A 48 3.31 35.92 -33.01
CA TYR A 48 3.37 34.51 -33.40
C TYR A 48 4.01 33.64 -32.32
N LEU A 49 5.14 34.08 -31.75
CA LEU A 49 5.85 33.34 -30.70
C LEU A 49 5.02 33.25 -29.41
N ASN A 50 4.29 34.31 -29.05
CA ASN A 50 3.45 34.33 -27.85
C ASN A 50 2.31 33.29 -27.95
N ASN A 51 1.67 33.20 -29.11
CA ASN A 51 0.63 32.20 -29.35
C ASN A 51 1.14 30.75 -29.29
N GLU A 52 2.37 30.49 -29.74
CA GLU A 52 3.01 29.17 -29.63
C GLU A 52 3.38 28.84 -28.18
N VAL A 53 3.83 29.85 -27.41
CA VAL A 53 4.16 29.72 -25.99
C VAL A 53 2.90 29.41 -25.17
N ASP A 54 1.77 30.07 -25.43
CA ASP A 54 0.50 29.77 -24.74
C ASP A 54 0.06 28.32 -24.97
N LEU A 55 0.22 27.81 -26.19
CA LEU A 55 -0.07 26.41 -26.52
C LEU A 55 0.89 25.43 -25.83
N ALA A 56 2.16 25.80 -25.67
CA ALA A 56 3.14 25.01 -24.93
C ALA A 56 2.86 25.00 -23.42
N LEU A 57 2.47 26.15 -22.85
CA LEU A 57 2.08 26.28 -21.44
C LEU A 57 0.82 25.45 -21.12
N LEU A 58 -0.17 25.45 -22.00
CA LEU A 58 -1.37 24.61 -21.85
C LEU A 58 -1.03 23.11 -21.86
N LYS A 59 -0.13 22.68 -22.75
CA LYS A 59 0.34 21.28 -22.79
C LYS A 59 1.17 20.90 -21.56
N GLN A 60 1.94 21.83 -21.01
CA GLN A 60 2.65 21.62 -19.75
C GLN A 60 1.67 21.46 -18.60
N HIS A 61 0.67 22.34 -18.48
CA HIS A 61 -0.37 22.22 -17.46
C HIS A 61 -1.15 20.89 -17.52
N GLU A 62 -1.49 20.41 -18.71
CA GLU A 62 -2.16 19.10 -18.89
C GLU A 62 -1.23 17.91 -18.58
N SER A 63 0.09 18.08 -18.73
CA SER A 63 1.06 17.05 -18.37
C SER A 63 1.32 17.04 -16.86
N GLU A 64 1.40 18.21 -16.24
CA GLU A 64 1.51 18.36 -14.79
C GLU A 64 0.29 17.75 -14.09
N SER A 65 -0.93 18.02 -14.56
CA SER A 65 -2.14 17.44 -13.97
C SER A 65 -2.13 15.91 -14.05
N ARG A 66 -1.75 15.33 -15.21
CA ARG A 66 -1.60 13.88 -15.35
C ARG A 66 -0.53 13.28 -14.45
N THR A 67 0.59 13.98 -14.25
CA THR A 67 1.62 13.52 -13.31
C THR A 67 1.15 13.57 -11.86
N THR A 68 0.37 14.58 -11.48
CA THR A 68 -0.21 14.67 -10.14
C THR A 68 -1.25 13.58 -9.91
N GLU A 69 -2.15 13.34 -10.86
CA GLU A 69 -3.15 12.26 -10.77
C GLU A 69 -2.48 10.89 -10.64
N LEU A 70 -1.48 10.60 -11.49
CA LEU A 70 -0.75 9.34 -11.43
C LEU A 70 0.01 9.18 -10.11
N SER A 71 0.56 10.27 -9.56
CA SER A 71 1.26 10.22 -8.26
C SER A 71 0.31 9.93 -7.10
N VAL A 72 -0.93 10.44 -7.16
CA VAL A 72 -1.97 10.16 -6.16
C VAL A 72 -2.40 8.70 -6.26
N GLU A 73 -2.65 8.19 -7.46
CA GLU A 73 -3.02 6.78 -7.67
C GLU A 73 -1.92 5.82 -7.18
N VAL A 74 -0.65 6.14 -7.43
CA VAL A 74 0.48 5.35 -6.91
C VAL A 74 0.52 5.36 -5.38
N GLN A 75 0.26 6.51 -4.76
CA GLN A 75 0.20 6.61 -3.30
C GLN A 75 -0.96 5.78 -2.72
N GLU A 76 -2.15 5.88 -3.31
CA GLU A 76 -3.31 5.08 -2.90
C GLU A 76 -3.04 3.57 -3.03
N LEU A 77 -2.41 3.15 -4.14
CA LEU A 77 -2.01 1.76 -4.34
C LEU A 77 -0.95 1.30 -3.33
N GLN A 78 0.00 2.17 -2.97
CA GLN A 78 0.99 1.86 -1.93
C GLN A 78 0.35 1.72 -0.55
N ASP A 79 -0.58 2.59 -0.21
CA ASP A 79 -1.29 2.55 1.08
C ASP A 79 -2.13 1.28 1.18
N LEU A 80 -2.89 0.94 0.12
CA LEU A 80 -3.68 -0.30 0.05
C LEU A 80 -2.78 -1.54 0.12
N LYS A 81 -1.65 -1.52 -0.57
CA LYS A 81 -0.66 -2.60 -0.48
C LYS A 81 -0.13 -2.77 0.94
N HIS A 82 0.16 -1.67 1.63
CA HIS A 82 0.63 -1.72 3.02
C HIS A 82 -0.45 -2.25 3.97
N GLU A 83 -1.71 -1.86 3.77
CA GLU A 83 -2.85 -2.38 4.52
C GLU A 83 -3.02 -3.90 4.33
N LEU A 84 -2.96 -4.38 3.08
CA LEU A 84 -3.04 -5.80 2.78
C LEU A 84 -1.88 -6.61 3.39
N GLU A 85 -0.66 -6.07 3.37
CA GLU A 85 0.47 -6.73 4.04
C GLU A 85 0.28 -6.80 5.56
N ASN A 86 -0.23 -5.73 6.17
CA ASN A 86 -0.52 -5.73 7.59
C ASN A 86 -1.63 -6.74 7.94
N ASP A 87 -2.67 -6.86 7.11
CA ASP A 87 -3.72 -7.86 7.29
C ASP A 87 -3.18 -9.29 7.12
N LEU A 88 -2.29 -9.53 6.14
CA LEU A 88 -1.63 -10.83 5.96
C LEU A 88 -0.76 -11.20 7.17
N THR A 89 0.08 -10.29 7.64
CA THR A 89 0.93 -10.53 8.83
C THR A 89 0.08 -10.77 10.09
N ASN A 90 -1.03 -10.06 10.26
CA ASN A 90 -1.96 -10.30 11.36
C ASN A 90 -2.62 -11.69 11.26
N ARG A 91 -3.02 -12.12 10.05
CA ARG A 91 -3.55 -13.47 9.84
C ARG A 91 -2.51 -14.55 10.09
N GLU A 92 -1.27 -14.35 9.66
CA GLU A 92 -0.17 -15.26 9.91
C GLU A 92 0.10 -15.41 11.42
N GLU A 93 0.14 -14.31 12.16
CA GLU A 93 0.29 -14.35 13.62
C GLU A 93 -0.88 -15.09 14.29
N ARG A 94 -2.12 -14.88 13.83
CA ARG A 94 -3.29 -15.62 14.31
C ARG A 94 -3.17 -17.12 14.02
N LEU A 95 -2.76 -17.49 12.81
CA LEU A 95 -2.56 -18.88 12.43
C LEU A 95 -1.46 -19.54 13.25
N GLN A 96 -0.37 -18.83 13.52
CA GLN A 96 0.70 -19.32 14.38
C GLN A 96 0.21 -19.56 15.81
N ARG A 97 -0.54 -18.62 16.40
CA ARG A 97 -1.15 -18.84 17.72
C ARG A 97 -2.11 -20.03 17.73
N VAL A 98 -2.89 -20.24 16.66
CA VAL A 98 -3.78 -21.41 16.55
C VAL A 98 -2.97 -22.71 16.45
N SER A 99 -1.87 -22.71 15.69
CA SER A 99 -0.94 -23.84 15.58
C SER A 99 -0.31 -24.19 16.94
N ASP A 100 0.13 -23.19 17.71
CA ASP A 100 0.69 -23.39 19.05
C ASP A 100 -0.35 -24.03 20.00
N ARG A 101 -1.59 -23.50 19.99
CA ARG A 101 -2.70 -24.06 20.78
C ARG A 101 -3.09 -25.48 20.35
N LEU A 102 -2.99 -25.77 19.06
CA LEU A 102 -3.22 -27.11 18.55
C LEU A 102 -2.12 -28.07 19.04
N GLY A 103 -0.86 -27.65 19.03
CA GLY A 103 0.25 -28.43 19.58
C GLY A 103 0.08 -28.73 21.08
N ASP A 104 -0.40 -27.75 21.86
CA ASP A 104 -0.75 -27.96 23.27
C ASP A 104 -1.85 -29.04 23.41
N LEU A 105 -2.89 -28.98 22.58
CA LEU A 105 -3.99 -29.96 22.59
C LEU A 105 -3.54 -31.36 22.14
N GLU A 106 -2.72 -31.44 21.11
CA GLU A 106 -2.11 -32.68 20.61
C GLU A 106 -1.29 -33.37 21.71
N THR A 107 -0.51 -32.58 22.48
CA THR A 107 0.25 -33.06 23.64
C THR A 107 -0.66 -33.65 24.72
N VAL A 108 -1.76 -32.96 25.05
CA VAL A 108 -2.76 -33.46 26.03
C VAL A 108 -3.46 -34.72 25.52
N LEU A 109 -3.73 -34.79 24.22
CA LEU A 109 -4.36 -35.95 23.59
C LEU A 109 -3.39 -37.12 23.38
N GLY A 110 -2.09 -36.89 23.49
CA GLY A 110 -1.05 -37.89 23.22
C GLY A 110 -0.95 -38.25 21.74
N VAL A 111 -1.40 -37.37 20.85
CA VAL A 111 -1.25 -37.50 19.40
C VAL A 111 0.02 -36.73 19.04
N SER A 112 1.16 -37.42 18.98
CA SER A 112 2.44 -36.76 18.66
C SER A 112 2.63 -36.62 17.15
N GLU A 113 2.99 -35.40 16.76
CA GLU A 113 3.59 -34.94 15.50
C GLU A 113 3.09 -35.66 14.24
N ALA A 114 1.89 -35.27 13.80
CA ALA A 114 1.57 -35.39 12.39
C ALA A 114 2.42 -34.38 11.61
N ASP A 115 3.53 -34.84 11.02
CA ASP A 115 4.29 -34.12 9.99
C ASP A 115 3.36 -33.88 8.78
N GLY A 116 2.62 -32.77 8.81
CA GLY A 116 1.59 -32.49 7.82
C GLY A 116 1.06 -31.05 7.89
N GLU A 117 0.35 -30.67 6.83
CA GLU A 117 -0.33 -29.37 6.73
C GLU A 117 -1.30 -29.16 7.91
N ILE A 118 -1.42 -27.91 8.37
CA ILE A 118 -2.21 -27.54 9.56
C ILE A 118 -3.65 -28.07 9.47
N GLU A 119 -4.24 -28.05 8.27
CA GLU A 119 -5.60 -28.55 8.02
C GLU A 119 -5.74 -30.04 8.36
N ASN A 120 -4.83 -30.88 7.87
CA ASN A 120 -4.83 -32.32 8.15
C ASN A 120 -4.62 -32.64 9.65
N ARG A 121 -3.83 -31.82 10.35
CA ARG A 121 -3.58 -31.94 11.79
C ARG A 121 -4.83 -31.62 12.60
N ILE A 122 -5.52 -30.54 12.24
CA ILE A 122 -6.80 -30.15 12.85
C ILE A 122 -7.83 -31.28 12.69
N ASP A 123 -7.98 -31.84 11.49
CA ASP A 123 -8.93 -32.91 11.23
C ASP A 123 -8.61 -34.17 12.04
N THR A 124 -7.34 -34.54 12.14
CA THR A 124 -6.88 -35.70 12.91
C THR A 124 -7.13 -35.50 14.41
N ALA A 125 -6.83 -34.31 14.93
CA ALA A 125 -7.09 -33.96 16.33
C ALA A 125 -8.59 -33.93 16.64
N ALA A 126 -9.42 -33.39 15.74
CA ALA A 126 -10.87 -33.37 15.88
C ALA A 126 -11.46 -34.79 15.88
N LEU A 127 -11.03 -35.63 14.94
CA LEU A 127 -11.42 -37.03 14.87
C LEU A 127 -11.02 -37.77 16.15
N THR A 128 -9.76 -37.65 16.58
CA THR A 128 -9.26 -38.34 17.79
C THR A 128 -10.00 -37.88 19.05
N SER A 129 -10.27 -36.59 19.17
CA SER A 129 -11.05 -36.03 20.28
C SER A 129 -12.46 -36.59 20.32
N SER A 130 -13.13 -36.67 19.16
CA SER A 130 -14.49 -37.23 19.07
C SER A 130 -14.53 -38.71 19.47
N VAL A 131 -13.57 -39.51 19.01
CA VAL A 131 -13.45 -40.93 19.36
C VAL A 131 -13.20 -41.09 20.86
N ARG A 132 -12.31 -40.28 21.44
CA ARG A 132 -11.98 -40.37 22.87
C ARG A 132 -13.15 -39.93 23.76
N LEU A 133 -13.90 -38.90 23.37
CA LEU A 133 -15.15 -38.51 24.06
C LEU A 133 -16.18 -39.63 24.01
N TYR A 134 -16.33 -40.29 22.86
CA TYR A 134 -17.20 -41.45 22.74
C TYR A 134 -16.76 -42.58 23.69
N MET A 135 -15.46 -42.87 23.77
CA MET A 135 -14.94 -43.87 24.72
C MET A 135 -15.19 -43.46 26.19
N LEU A 136 -14.97 -42.19 26.54
CA LEU A 136 -15.21 -41.66 27.89
C LEU A 136 -16.70 -41.69 28.29
N ASN A 137 -17.63 -41.63 27.32
CA ASN A 137 -19.06 -41.71 27.63
C ASN A 137 -19.58 -43.15 27.71
N ASN A 138 -18.94 -44.09 27.01
CA ASN A 138 -19.41 -45.48 26.95
C ASN A 138 -18.66 -46.43 27.89
N ILE A 139 -17.40 -46.15 28.21
CA ILE A 139 -16.61 -46.95 29.13
C ILE A 139 -16.65 -46.27 30.51
N PRO A 140 -17.10 -46.94 31.58
CA PRO A 140 -17.06 -46.37 32.92
C PRO A 140 -15.63 -46.00 33.28
N ASN A 141 -15.40 -44.72 33.55
CA ASN A 141 -14.11 -44.15 33.91
C ASN A 141 -14.25 -43.25 35.14
N GLY A 142 -13.10 -42.87 35.71
CA GLY A 142 -13.04 -42.14 36.97
C GLY A 142 -13.11 -43.04 38.20
N SER A 143 -13.17 -42.41 39.37
CA SER A 143 -13.30 -43.15 40.63
C SER A 143 -14.70 -43.76 40.72
N PRO A 144 -14.84 -45.09 40.91
CA PRO A 144 -16.15 -45.75 41.01
C PRO A 144 -16.93 -45.33 42.26
N VAL A 145 -16.26 -44.65 43.20
CA VAL A 145 -16.82 -44.11 44.42
C VAL A 145 -16.41 -42.65 44.52
N GLY A 146 -17.33 -41.76 44.89
CA GLY A 146 -17.05 -40.34 45.13
C GLY A 146 -16.20 -40.12 46.39
N GLU A 147 -16.65 -39.30 47.32
CA GLU A 147 -16.00 -39.14 48.63
C GLU A 147 -16.31 -40.34 49.55
N ALA A 148 -15.75 -41.50 49.24
CA ALA A 148 -15.88 -42.69 50.09
C ALA A 148 -14.61 -42.90 50.93
N ARG A 149 -14.80 -43.20 52.22
CA ARG A 149 -13.69 -43.61 53.08
C ARG A 149 -13.31 -45.05 52.75
N VAL A 150 -12.04 -45.26 52.43
CA VAL A 150 -11.46 -46.61 52.34
C VAL A 150 -11.46 -47.21 53.74
N SER A 151 -12.37 -48.15 54.00
CA SER A 151 -12.42 -48.84 55.30
C SER A 151 -11.25 -49.80 55.49
N SER A 152 -10.67 -50.31 54.39
CA SER A 152 -9.49 -51.18 54.41
C SER A 152 -8.78 -51.23 53.06
N HIS A 153 -7.46 -51.45 53.10
CA HIS A 153 -6.64 -51.75 51.93
C HIS A 153 -7.03 -53.10 51.27
N TYR A 154 -6.51 -53.33 50.07
CA TYR A 154 -6.70 -54.56 49.30
C TYR A 154 -6.23 -55.81 50.07
N GLY A 155 -7.04 -56.86 50.09
CA GLY A 155 -6.68 -58.12 50.75
C GLY A 155 -7.76 -59.21 50.65
N TYR A 156 -7.45 -60.40 51.19
CA TYR A 156 -8.32 -61.59 51.13
C TYR A 156 -9.56 -61.45 52.00
N ARG A 157 -10.74 -61.71 51.43
CA ARG A 157 -12.04 -61.73 52.13
C ARG A 157 -12.94 -62.85 51.62
N ILE A 158 -13.84 -63.30 52.49
CA ILE A 158 -14.82 -64.33 52.13
C ILE A 158 -15.91 -63.70 51.27
N HIS A 159 -16.10 -64.22 50.07
CA HIS A 159 -17.13 -63.72 49.17
C HIS A 159 -18.53 -64.09 49.69
N ARG A 160 -19.38 -63.07 49.91
CA ARG A 160 -20.70 -63.18 50.54
C ARG A 160 -21.63 -64.25 49.94
N ARG A 161 -21.50 -64.57 48.65
CA ARG A 161 -22.34 -65.59 47.99
C ARG A 161 -21.63 -66.93 47.79
N GLN A 162 -20.35 -66.92 47.43
CA GLN A 162 -19.64 -68.14 47.02
C GLN A 162 -18.86 -68.80 48.18
N GLY A 163 -18.68 -68.11 49.31
CA GLY A 163 -17.94 -68.64 50.47
C GLY A 163 -16.43 -68.79 50.26
N VAL A 164 -15.94 -68.49 49.06
CA VAL A 164 -14.52 -68.59 48.69
C VAL A 164 -13.77 -67.32 49.09
N ARG A 165 -12.49 -67.45 49.46
CA ARG A 165 -11.61 -66.29 49.70
C ARG A 165 -11.24 -65.62 48.37
N LEU A 166 -11.69 -64.39 48.19
CA LEU A 166 -11.35 -63.51 47.06
C LEU A 166 -10.68 -62.24 47.58
N CYS A 167 -9.70 -61.71 46.85
CA CYS A 167 -9.13 -60.41 47.17
C CYS A 167 -10.06 -59.28 46.73
N THR A 168 -10.50 -58.43 47.66
CA THR A 168 -11.39 -57.29 47.37
C THR A 168 -11.06 -56.05 48.21
N VAL A 169 -11.41 -54.86 47.71
CA VAL A 169 -11.37 -53.58 48.45
C VAL A 169 -12.78 -53.26 48.94
N VAL A 170 -12.92 -52.76 50.18
CA VAL A 170 -14.21 -52.37 50.76
C VAL A 170 -14.28 -50.87 50.92
N TRP A 171 -15.23 -50.27 50.20
CA TRP A 171 -15.58 -48.87 50.30
C TRP A 171 -16.79 -48.74 51.23
N THR A 172 -16.72 -47.80 52.16
CA THR A 172 -17.86 -47.43 53.02
C THR A 172 -18.22 -45.99 52.72
N THR A 173 -19.46 -45.74 52.35
CA THR A 173 -20.05 -44.40 52.35
C THR A 173 -20.23 -43.94 53.80
N PRO A 174 -20.05 -42.64 54.10
CA PRO A 174 -20.40 -42.09 55.41
C PRO A 174 -21.88 -42.28 55.76
#